data_AF-A0A0D1Y0J6-F1
#
_entry.id   AF-A0A0D1Y0J6-F1
#
_cell.length_a   1.000
_cell.length_b   1.000
_cell.length_c   1.000
_cell.angle_alpha   90.00
_cell.angle_beta   90.00
_cell.angle_gamma   90.00
#
_symmetry.space_group_name_H-M   'P 1'
#
loop_
_entity.id
_entity.type
_entity.pdbx_description
1 polymer ?
#
loop_
_entity_poly.entity_id
_entity_poly.type
_entity_poly.pdbx_seq_one_letter_code
_entity_poly.pdbx_strand_id
1 'polypeptide(L)'
;MSAQGTATPQSPFAFLRPAELDTICSSSGFQILRTYLATTLPVDFCAEHAYDSSEMQLTWLLHRDILHAMIMPVVELYKEASTLAAAALCSQRPDELEVAYRGEARFAFLWLQCFITEEEDWCHTRGCPACNTLQTLATELTIRGAITAALLSGKDASVPDTPSSETESEAEDQPSLPDFTIVLGSLEQAMDNDPFWGPGYYAQTLARSKRLMAGIQELMSQCQVLESLVSSAPPSPSANGLGRGHAVDMLRPHGDTSKEMKLKKGAVARRQAKLKDEQGAMIMRMALQTWSAVHLSQRQRSRLKAAIKQDGRVGRKRTCTT
;
A
#
# COMPACT_ATOMS: atom_id res chain seq x y z
N MET A 1 -19.44 -0.49 -45.92
CA MET A 1 -18.39 -0.31 -44.89
C MET A 1 -19.11 0.07 -43.61
N SER A 2 -19.47 -0.93 -42.80
CA SER A 2 -20.21 -0.70 -41.55
C SER A 2 -19.27 -0.07 -40.54
N ALA A 3 -19.64 1.10 -40.02
CA ALA A 3 -18.97 1.71 -38.88
C ALA A 3 -19.07 0.73 -37.70
N GLN A 4 -17.95 0.13 -37.31
CA GLN A 4 -17.82 -0.52 -36.02
C GLN A 4 -17.99 0.60 -34.99
N GLY A 5 -19.12 0.58 -34.27
CA GLY A 5 -19.29 1.43 -33.09
C GLY A 5 -18.18 1.05 -32.12
N THR A 6 -17.21 1.93 -31.93
CA THR A 6 -16.20 1.78 -30.89
C THR A 6 -16.95 1.88 -29.56
N ALA A 7 -17.26 0.73 -28.95
CA ALA A 7 -17.80 0.70 -27.61
C ALA A 7 -16.82 1.44 -26.70
N THR A 8 -17.30 2.46 -25.99
CA THR A 8 -16.50 3.20 -25.02
C THR A 8 -15.98 2.18 -24.00
N PRO A 9 -14.66 2.13 -23.73
CA PRO A 9 -14.11 1.16 -22.80
C PRO A 9 -14.77 1.35 -21.42
N GLN A 10 -15.37 0.27 -20.92
CA GLN A 10 -16.04 0.28 -19.62
C GLN A 10 -15.05 -0.08 -18.51
N SER A 11 -15.31 0.42 -17.31
CA SER A 11 -14.54 0.03 -16.13
C SER A 11 -14.58 -1.49 -15.93
N PRO A 12 -13.47 -2.14 -15.57
CA PRO A 12 -13.47 -3.55 -15.17
C PRO A 12 -14.29 -3.84 -13.91
N PHE A 13 -14.67 -2.80 -13.17
CA PHE A 13 -15.54 -2.87 -12.01
C PHE A 13 -17.00 -2.52 -12.32
N ALA A 14 -17.35 -2.19 -13.57
CA ALA A 14 -18.70 -1.79 -13.97
C ALA A 14 -19.76 -2.88 -13.77
N PHE A 15 -19.35 -4.16 -13.71
CA PHE A 15 -20.24 -5.29 -13.49
C PHE A 15 -20.53 -5.57 -12.00
N LEU A 16 -20.03 -4.74 -11.09
CA LEU A 16 -20.37 -4.82 -9.66
C LEU A 16 -21.86 -4.51 -9.48
N ARG A 17 -22.57 -5.41 -8.79
CA ARG A 17 -23.98 -5.23 -8.48
C ARG A 17 -24.16 -4.13 -7.43
N PRO A 18 -25.29 -3.40 -7.41
CA PRO A 18 -25.54 -2.36 -6.41
C PRO A 18 -25.33 -2.84 -4.97
N ALA A 19 -25.81 -4.05 -4.62
CA ALA A 19 -25.62 -4.62 -3.28
C ALA A 19 -24.14 -4.88 -2.93
N GLU A 20 -23.30 -5.19 -3.92
CA GLU A 20 -21.87 -5.41 -3.74
C GLU A 20 -21.16 -4.07 -3.52
N LEU A 21 -21.53 -3.05 -4.29
CA LEU A 21 -21.06 -1.68 -4.10
C LEU A 21 -21.47 -1.13 -2.74
N ASP A 22 -22.71 -1.36 -2.29
CA ASP A 22 -23.19 -0.96 -0.97
C ASP A 22 -22.37 -1.62 0.14
N THR A 23 -22.04 -2.91 -0.02
CA THR A 23 -21.18 -3.64 0.91
C THR A 23 -19.80 -2.98 1.03
N ILE A 24 -19.14 -2.71 -0.10
CA ILE A 24 -17.85 -2.02 -0.13
C ILE A 24 -17.96 -0.61 0.47
N CYS A 25 -18.98 0.15 0.10
CA CYS A 25 -19.15 1.54 0.50
C CYS A 25 -19.59 1.70 1.97
N SER A 26 -20.20 0.68 2.56
CA SER A 26 -20.58 0.65 3.98
C SER A 26 -19.39 0.42 4.93
N SER A 27 -18.25 -0.05 4.41
CA SER A 27 -17.03 -0.24 5.20
C SER A 27 -16.47 1.10 5.71
N SER A 28 -16.32 1.21 7.03
CA SER A 28 -15.72 2.38 7.69
C SER A 28 -14.27 2.60 7.26
N GLY A 29 -13.49 1.52 7.10
CA GLY A 29 -12.12 1.59 6.60
C GLY A 29 -12.04 2.16 5.19
N PHE A 30 -12.94 1.71 4.31
CA PHE A 30 -13.00 2.21 2.94
C PHE A 30 -13.44 3.67 2.87
N GLN A 31 -14.45 4.09 3.64
CA GLN A 31 -14.87 5.49 3.69
C GLN A 31 -13.76 6.44 4.14
N ILE A 32 -12.97 6.04 5.14
CA ILE A 32 -11.83 6.82 5.61
C ILE A 32 -10.73 6.89 4.54
N LEU A 33 -10.43 5.77 3.87
CA LEU A 33 -9.50 5.76 2.74
C LEU A 33 -9.96 6.71 1.64
N ARG A 34 -11.24 6.65 1.22
CA ARG A 34 -11.78 7.53 0.17
C ARG A 34 -11.64 9.01 0.53
N THR A 35 -11.93 9.36 1.78
CA THR A 35 -11.76 10.74 2.28
C THR A 35 -10.31 11.21 2.16
N TYR A 36 -9.36 10.33 2.46
CA TYR A 36 -7.94 10.62 2.31
C TYR A 36 -7.50 10.74 0.85
N LEU A 37 -7.92 9.82 -0.02
CA LEU A 37 -7.58 9.86 -1.43
C LEU A 37 -8.11 11.14 -2.08
N ALA A 38 -9.32 11.58 -1.70
CA ALA A 38 -9.91 12.84 -2.17
C ALA A 38 -9.10 14.10 -1.75
N THR A 39 -8.30 14.02 -0.69
CA THR A 39 -7.49 15.16 -0.21
C THR A 39 -6.01 15.07 -0.59
N THR A 40 -5.54 13.90 -0.99
CA THR A 40 -4.11 13.60 -1.13
C THR A 40 -3.72 13.30 -2.58
N LEU A 41 -4.59 12.65 -3.35
CA LEU A 41 -4.35 12.39 -4.76
C LEU A 41 -5.08 13.44 -5.61
N PRO A 42 -4.43 13.95 -6.68
CA PRO A 42 -5.11 14.79 -7.65
C PRO A 42 -6.32 14.06 -8.27
N VAL A 43 -7.40 14.79 -8.50
CA VAL A 43 -8.62 14.29 -9.17
C VAL A 43 -8.60 14.72 -10.65
N ASP A 44 -7.41 14.84 -11.22
CA ASP A 44 -7.23 15.40 -12.55
C ASP A 44 -7.54 14.34 -13.61
N PHE A 45 -8.65 14.53 -14.31
CA PHE A 45 -8.98 13.74 -15.49
C PHE A 45 -8.13 14.21 -16.69
N CYS A 46 -7.67 13.26 -17.51
CA CYS A 46 -6.98 13.60 -18.75
C CYS A 46 -7.96 14.22 -19.75
N ALA A 47 -7.44 14.81 -20.84
CA ALA A 47 -8.27 15.49 -21.84
C ALA A 47 -9.40 14.61 -22.42
N GLU A 48 -9.19 13.30 -22.49
CA GLU A 48 -10.20 12.34 -22.98
C GLU A 48 -11.34 12.14 -21.98
N HIS A 49 -11.04 12.03 -20.69
CA HIS A 49 -12.03 11.77 -19.63
C HIS A 49 -12.52 13.05 -18.93
N ALA A 50 -11.97 14.22 -19.27
CA ALA A 50 -12.39 15.52 -18.73
C ALA A 50 -13.83 15.88 -19.14
N TYR A 51 -14.29 15.35 -20.28
CA TYR A 51 -15.64 15.58 -20.81
C TYR A 51 -16.66 14.52 -20.39
N ASP A 52 -16.24 13.52 -19.63
CA ASP A 52 -17.17 12.54 -19.05
C ASP A 52 -18.20 13.25 -18.16
N SER A 53 -19.41 12.71 -18.14
CA SER A 53 -20.46 13.23 -17.27
C SER A 53 -20.01 13.20 -15.80
N SER A 54 -20.53 14.12 -14.98
CA SER A 54 -20.18 14.16 -13.55
C SER A 54 -20.45 12.83 -12.82
N GLU A 55 -21.53 12.14 -13.17
CA GLU A 55 -21.85 10.81 -12.65
C GLU A 55 -20.79 9.75 -13.04
N MET A 56 -20.35 9.78 -14.30
CA MET A 56 -19.30 8.90 -14.79
C MET A 56 -17.94 9.21 -14.13
N GLN A 57 -17.61 10.48 -13.92
CA GLN A 57 -16.40 10.87 -13.18
C GLN A 57 -16.42 10.38 -11.73
N LEU A 58 -17.57 10.47 -11.05
CA LEU A 58 -17.73 9.91 -9.70
C LEU A 58 -17.58 8.38 -9.70
N THR A 59 -18.07 7.72 -10.74
CA THR A 59 -17.91 6.28 -10.95
C THR A 59 -16.44 5.90 -11.15
N TRP A 60 -15.71 6.64 -11.99
CA TRP A 60 -14.27 6.44 -12.17
C TRP A 60 -13.48 6.65 -10.88
N LEU A 61 -13.84 7.65 -10.08
CA LEU A 61 -13.22 7.88 -8.78
C LEU A 61 -13.49 6.73 -7.82
N LEU A 62 -14.72 6.24 -7.73
CA LEU A 62 -15.06 5.09 -6.91
C LEU A 62 -14.26 3.85 -7.33
N HIS A 63 -14.19 3.56 -8.62
CA HIS A 63 -13.44 2.41 -9.13
C HIS A 63 -11.93 2.54 -8.89
N ARG A 64 -11.36 3.74 -9.06
CA ARG A 64 -9.97 4.03 -8.68
C ARG A 64 -9.75 3.78 -7.19
N ASP A 65 -10.68 4.23 -6.33
CA ASP A 65 -10.56 4.05 -4.89
C ASP A 65 -10.62 2.56 -4.49
N ILE A 66 -11.49 1.76 -5.14
CA ILE A 66 -11.55 0.29 -4.98
C ILE A 66 -10.21 -0.32 -5.36
N LEU A 67 -9.70 0.03 -6.55
CA LEU A 67 -8.41 -0.46 -7.03
C LEU A 67 -7.26 -0.09 -6.07
N HIS A 68 -7.22 1.15 -5.60
CA HIS A 68 -6.23 1.62 -4.64
C HIS A 68 -6.28 0.82 -3.34
N ALA A 69 -7.49 0.60 -2.81
CA ALA A 69 -7.70 -0.15 -1.58
C ALA A 69 -7.19 -1.60 -1.69
N MET A 70 -7.29 -2.21 -2.86
CA MET A 70 -6.80 -3.55 -3.15
C MET A 70 -5.29 -3.60 -3.32
N ILE A 71 -4.72 -2.70 -4.13
CA ILE A 71 -3.32 -2.80 -4.57
C ILE A 71 -2.34 -2.20 -3.57
N MET A 72 -2.69 -1.09 -2.93
CA MET A 72 -1.76 -0.38 -2.04
C MET A 72 -1.20 -1.27 -0.91
N PRO A 73 -1.98 -2.17 -0.28
CA PRO A 73 -1.40 -3.09 0.71
C PRO A 73 -0.36 -4.06 0.15
N VAL A 74 -0.50 -4.51 -1.10
CA VAL A 74 0.51 -5.36 -1.77
C VAL A 74 1.82 -4.59 -1.97
N VAL A 75 1.72 -3.30 -2.31
CA VAL A 75 2.87 -2.41 -2.45
C VAL A 75 3.58 -2.19 -1.11
N GLU A 76 2.82 -1.97 -0.03
CA GLU A 76 3.37 -1.79 1.31
C GLU A 76 4.03 -3.06 1.85
N LEU A 77 3.44 -4.23 1.58
CA LEU A 77 4.07 -5.52 1.89
C LEU A 77 5.43 -5.67 1.21
N TYR A 78 5.53 -5.34 -0.08
CA TYR A 78 6.80 -5.40 -0.79
C TYR A 78 7.85 -4.43 -0.21
N LYS A 79 7.46 -3.21 0.16
CA LYS A 79 8.37 -2.24 0.80
C LYS A 79 8.89 -2.76 2.14
N GLU A 80 8.02 -3.37 2.94
CA GLU A 80 8.40 -3.99 4.20
C GLU A 80 9.33 -5.19 3.98
N ALA A 81 8.96 -6.11 3.10
CA ALA A 81 9.78 -7.27 2.74
C ALA A 81 11.17 -6.83 2.24
N SER A 82 11.24 -5.78 1.42
CA SER A 82 12.51 -5.21 0.95
C SER A 82 13.35 -4.63 2.10
N THR A 83 12.71 -3.90 3.01
CA THR A 83 13.37 -3.31 4.19
C THR A 83 13.92 -4.40 5.12
N LEU A 84 13.16 -5.47 5.36
CA LEU A 84 13.56 -6.60 6.18
C LEU A 84 14.70 -7.39 5.55
N ALA A 85 14.60 -7.69 4.25
CA ALA A 85 15.67 -8.34 3.50
C ALA A 85 16.96 -7.51 3.53
N ALA A 86 16.85 -6.19 3.31
CA ALA A 86 18.00 -5.29 3.34
C ALA A 86 18.68 -5.27 4.71
N ALA A 87 17.89 -5.29 5.79
CA ALA A 87 18.41 -5.37 7.14
C ALA A 87 19.05 -6.73 7.47
N ALA A 88 18.42 -7.84 7.04
CA ALA A 88 18.91 -9.19 7.30
C ALA A 88 20.20 -9.51 6.53
N LEU A 89 20.33 -8.98 5.31
CA LEU A 89 21.48 -9.22 4.43
C LEU A 89 22.57 -8.16 4.57
N CYS A 90 22.31 -7.07 5.31
CA CYS A 90 23.17 -5.88 5.34
C CYS A 90 23.50 -5.34 3.94
N SER A 91 22.57 -5.47 2.98
CA SER A 91 22.71 -5.01 1.60
C SER A 91 21.55 -4.10 1.23
N GLN A 92 21.81 -3.10 0.39
CA GLN A 92 20.78 -2.22 -0.19
C GLN A 92 20.59 -2.49 -1.69
N ARG A 93 21.25 -3.53 -2.21
CA ARG A 93 21.22 -3.88 -3.63
C ARG A 93 19.94 -4.66 -3.92
N PRO A 94 19.00 -4.12 -4.72
CA PRO A 94 17.67 -4.71 -4.91
C PRO A 94 17.73 -6.09 -5.58
N ASP A 95 18.76 -6.33 -6.40
CA ASP A 95 19.05 -7.62 -7.05
C ASP A 95 19.52 -8.72 -6.09
N GLU A 96 19.89 -8.36 -4.86
CA GLU A 96 20.35 -9.32 -3.83
C GLU A 96 19.27 -9.61 -2.78
N LEU A 97 18.22 -8.79 -2.67
CA LEU A 97 17.26 -8.89 -1.57
C LEU A 97 16.45 -10.19 -1.59
N GLU A 98 16.24 -10.77 -2.77
CA GLU A 98 15.51 -12.02 -2.94
C GLU A 98 16.13 -13.20 -2.16
N VAL A 99 17.44 -13.18 -1.88
CA VAL A 99 18.13 -14.29 -1.20
C VAL A 99 17.79 -14.38 0.29
N ALA A 100 17.12 -13.36 0.84
CA ALA A 100 16.54 -13.41 2.18
C ALA A 100 15.36 -14.40 2.27
N TYR A 101 14.73 -14.72 1.14
CA TYR A 101 13.53 -15.53 1.04
C TYR A 101 13.78 -16.87 0.34
N ARG A 102 12.90 -17.84 0.56
CA ARG A 102 13.04 -19.21 0.02
C ARG A 102 11.73 -19.74 -0.56
N GLY A 103 11.83 -20.68 -1.49
CA GLY A 103 10.68 -21.33 -2.11
C GLY A 103 9.76 -20.35 -2.82
N GLU A 104 8.45 -20.53 -2.65
CA GLU A 104 7.43 -19.67 -3.27
C GLU A 104 7.49 -18.22 -2.77
N ALA A 105 7.97 -17.95 -1.55
CA ALA A 105 8.18 -16.58 -1.06
C ALA A 105 9.21 -15.82 -1.89
N ARG A 106 10.32 -16.48 -2.30
CA ARG A 106 11.33 -15.84 -3.15
C ARG A 106 10.76 -15.50 -4.51
N PHE A 107 9.99 -16.43 -5.09
CA PHE A 107 9.31 -16.20 -6.36
C PHE A 107 8.30 -15.04 -6.26
N ALA A 108 7.50 -15.00 -5.20
CA ALA A 108 6.57 -13.91 -4.95
C ALA A 108 7.26 -12.57 -4.74
N PHE A 109 8.36 -12.53 -3.97
CA PHE A 109 9.17 -11.33 -3.78
C PHE A 109 9.69 -10.78 -5.12
N LEU A 110 10.25 -11.65 -5.96
CA LEU A 110 10.72 -11.31 -7.29
C LEU A 110 9.60 -10.81 -8.21
N TRP A 111 8.45 -11.48 -8.17
CA TRP A 111 7.28 -11.06 -8.94
C TRP A 111 6.82 -9.67 -8.49
N LEU A 112 6.73 -9.41 -7.18
CA LEU A 112 6.36 -8.11 -6.64
C LEU A 112 7.36 -7.01 -7.02
N GLN A 113 8.66 -7.32 -6.99
CA GLN A 113 9.72 -6.42 -7.41
C GLN A 113 9.55 -6.00 -8.88
N CYS A 114 9.36 -6.97 -9.77
CA CYS A 114 9.10 -6.73 -11.19
C CYS A 114 7.79 -5.94 -11.38
N PHE A 115 6.69 -6.42 -10.79
CA PHE A 115 5.37 -5.83 -10.89
C PHE A 115 5.34 -4.35 -10.47
N ILE A 116 5.89 -4.03 -9.29
CA ILE A 116 5.85 -2.67 -8.75
C ILE A 116 6.80 -1.74 -9.51
N THR A 117 7.90 -2.27 -10.04
CA THR A 117 8.84 -1.48 -10.86
C THR A 117 8.27 -1.16 -12.23
N GLU A 118 7.57 -2.11 -12.87
CA GLU A 118 7.00 -1.94 -14.21
C GLU A 118 5.68 -1.16 -14.20
N GLU A 119 4.84 -1.35 -13.18
CA GLU A 119 3.51 -0.75 -13.06
C GLU A 119 3.45 0.29 -11.92
N GLU A 120 4.53 1.06 -11.69
CA GLU A 120 4.67 1.96 -10.52
C GLU A 120 3.49 2.93 -10.37
N ASP A 121 3.13 3.62 -11.46
CA ASP A 121 2.06 4.62 -11.43
C ASP A 121 0.69 3.97 -11.19
N TRP A 122 0.44 2.82 -11.80
CA TRP A 122 -0.80 2.07 -11.61
C TRP A 122 -0.91 1.54 -10.18
N CYS A 123 0.18 1.01 -9.62
CA CYS A 123 0.26 0.53 -8.25
C CYS A 123 -0.06 1.60 -7.21
N HIS A 124 0.27 2.86 -7.51
CA HIS A 124 -0.04 4.01 -6.66
C HIS A 124 -1.29 4.79 -7.12
N THR A 125 -1.98 4.31 -8.16
CA THR A 125 -3.13 4.94 -8.81
C THR A 125 -2.91 6.43 -9.16
N ARG A 126 -1.73 6.73 -9.72
CA ARG A 126 -1.33 8.10 -10.09
C ARG A 126 -1.88 8.48 -11.46
N GLY A 127 -2.30 9.74 -11.61
CA GLY A 127 -2.87 10.25 -12.85
C GLY A 127 -4.38 10.08 -12.94
N CYS A 128 -4.90 9.98 -14.16
CA CYS A 128 -6.35 9.99 -14.41
C CYS A 128 -7.04 8.76 -13.78
N PRO A 129 -8.13 8.93 -12.99
CA PRO A 129 -8.86 7.81 -12.39
C PRO A 129 -9.39 6.78 -13.40
N ALA A 130 -9.89 7.25 -14.54
CA ALA A 130 -10.41 6.40 -15.60
C ALA A 130 -9.29 5.57 -16.24
N CYS A 131 -8.18 6.20 -16.64
CA CYS A 131 -7.02 5.50 -17.20
C CYS A 131 -6.47 4.43 -16.26
N ASN A 132 -6.31 4.74 -14.97
CA ASN A 132 -5.86 3.75 -13.98
C ASN A 132 -6.81 2.56 -13.87
N THR A 133 -8.11 2.84 -13.86
CA THR A 133 -9.14 1.80 -13.77
C THR A 133 -9.11 0.90 -15.00
N LEU A 134 -9.04 1.48 -16.20
CA LEU A 134 -8.97 0.74 -17.48
C LEU A 134 -7.67 -0.07 -17.62
N GLN A 135 -6.55 0.45 -17.13
CA GLN A 135 -5.25 -0.23 -17.15
C GLN A 135 -5.26 -1.58 -16.40
N THR A 136 -6.24 -1.81 -15.53
CA THR A 136 -6.44 -3.11 -14.85
C THR A 136 -6.57 -4.29 -15.82
N LEU A 137 -7.10 -4.06 -17.03
CA LEU A 137 -7.19 -5.08 -18.09
C LEU A 137 -6.17 -4.88 -19.22
N ALA A 138 -5.19 -3.98 -19.08
CA ALA A 138 -4.24 -3.69 -20.17
C ALA A 138 -3.22 -4.82 -20.37
N THR A 139 -2.79 -5.49 -19.30
CA THR A 139 -1.75 -6.53 -19.35
C THR A 139 -2.13 -7.71 -18.47
N GLU A 140 -1.56 -8.89 -18.74
CA GLU A 140 -1.75 -10.05 -17.84
C GLU A 140 -1.22 -9.75 -16.44
N LEU A 141 -0.20 -8.89 -16.35
CA LEU A 141 0.44 -8.50 -15.12
C LEU A 141 -0.50 -7.70 -14.22
N THR A 142 -1.20 -6.69 -14.75
CA THR A 142 -2.18 -5.89 -13.99
C THR A 142 -3.43 -6.70 -13.63
N ILE A 143 -3.90 -7.57 -14.53
CA ILE A 143 -5.02 -8.48 -14.24
C ILE A 143 -4.67 -9.44 -13.11
N ARG A 144 -3.54 -10.14 -13.24
CA ARG A 144 -3.08 -11.10 -12.24
C ARG A 144 -2.83 -10.41 -10.90
N GLY A 145 -2.28 -9.20 -10.91
CA GLY A 145 -2.10 -8.35 -9.73
C GLY A 145 -3.43 -8.00 -9.06
N ALA A 146 -4.42 -7.53 -9.81
CA ALA A 146 -5.74 -7.18 -9.29
C ALA A 146 -6.48 -8.38 -8.70
N ILE A 147 -6.50 -9.53 -9.40
CA ILE A 147 -7.10 -10.77 -8.89
C ILE A 147 -6.37 -11.23 -7.63
N THR A 148 -5.04 -11.21 -7.61
CA THR A 148 -4.25 -11.62 -6.45
C THR A 148 -4.52 -10.72 -5.24
N ALA A 149 -4.57 -9.41 -5.44
CA ALA A 149 -4.89 -8.44 -4.40
C ALA A 149 -6.32 -8.62 -3.84
N ALA A 150 -7.31 -8.87 -4.72
CA ALA A 150 -8.67 -9.21 -4.28
C ALA A 150 -8.67 -10.47 -3.41
N LEU A 151 -7.98 -11.53 -3.84
CA LEU A 151 -7.89 -12.79 -3.10
C LEU A 151 -7.21 -12.61 -1.73
N LEU A 152 -6.14 -11.80 -1.66
CA LEU A 152 -5.43 -11.51 -0.41
C LEU A 152 -6.28 -10.73 0.61
N SER A 153 -7.29 -9.99 0.15
CA SER A 153 -8.23 -9.28 1.03
C SER A 153 -9.28 -10.20 1.69
N GLY A 154 -9.40 -11.44 1.22
CA GLY A 154 -10.38 -12.40 1.72
C GLY A 154 -10.10 -12.80 3.17
N LYS A 155 -11.16 -12.94 3.98
CA LYS A 155 -11.05 -13.32 5.41
C LYS A 155 -10.39 -14.69 5.63
N ASP A 156 -10.54 -15.59 4.66
CA ASP A 156 -9.96 -16.95 4.67
C ASP A 156 -8.48 -16.98 4.23
N ALA A 157 -7.88 -15.85 3.87
CA ALA A 157 -6.47 -15.75 3.52
C ALA A 157 -5.52 -15.87 4.73
N SER A 158 -6.05 -16.10 5.94
CA SER A 158 -5.24 -16.36 7.14
C SER A 158 -4.75 -17.81 7.16
N VAL A 159 -3.45 -18.00 7.44
CA VAL A 159 -2.79 -19.32 7.47
C VAL A 159 -3.40 -20.19 8.58
N PRO A 160 -3.79 -21.45 8.30
CA PRO A 160 -4.54 -22.32 9.24
C PRO A 160 -3.77 -22.78 10.50
N ASP A 161 -2.49 -22.44 10.66
CA ASP A 161 -1.65 -22.99 11.75
C ASP A 161 -1.48 -22.08 12.97
N THR A 162 -2.23 -20.98 13.05
CA THR A 162 -2.25 -20.15 14.26
C THR A 162 -3.47 -20.55 15.09
N PRO A 163 -3.33 -21.16 16.29
CA PRO A 163 -4.49 -21.46 17.12
C PRO A 163 -5.23 -20.15 17.36
N SER A 164 -6.46 -20.09 16.87
CA SER A 164 -7.39 -19.00 17.04
C SER A 164 -7.50 -18.74 18.53
N SER A 165 -6.77 -17.74 19.02
CA SER A 165 -6.92 -17.27 20.38
C SER A 165 -8.32 -16.70 20.45
N GLU A 166 -9.22 -17.46 21.07
CA GLU A 166 -10.55 -17.05 21.50
C GLU A 166 -10.40 -15.76 22.34
N THR A 167 -10.34 -14.64 21.66
CA THR A 167 -10.32 -13.30 22.26
C THR A 167 -11.08 -12.38 21.33
N GLU A 168 -12.31 -12.79 21.01
CA GLU A 168 -13.32 -12.04 20.25
C GLU A 168 -13.87 -10.82 21.01
N SER A 169 -13.14 -10.22 21.96
CA SER A 169 -13.74 -9.27 22.89
C SER A 169 -13.17 -7.84 22.88
N GLU A 170 -12.18 -7.50 22.04
CA GLU A 170 -11.64 -6.12 21.98
C GLU A 170 -11.26 -5.60 20.58
N ALA A 171 -11.47 -6.38 19.50
CA ALA A 171 -11.05 -5.99 18.14
C ALA A 171 -12.13 -5.31 17.27
N GLU A 172 -13.38 -5.21 17.75
CA GLU A 172 -14.50 -4.73 16.93
C GLU A 172 -14.50 -3.22 16.62
N ASP A 173 -13.65 -2.42 17.27
CA ASP A 173 -13.72 -0.95 17.17
C ASP A 173 -12.71 -0.34 16.17
N GLN A 174 -11.97 -1.16 15.42
CA GLN A 174 -10.96 -0.70 14.46
C GLN A 174 -11.52 -0.69 13.03
N PRO A 175 -11.56 0.46 12.34
CA PRO A 175 -12.11 0.54 10.99
C PRO A 175 -11.29 -0.32 10.02
N SER A 176 -11.97 -1.26 9.36
CA SER A 176 -11.38 -2.20 8.42
C SER A 176 -11.91 -2.03 6.98
N LEU A 177 -11.05 -2.28 5.99
CA LEU A 177 -11.33 -2.39 4.57
C LEU A 177 -12.21 -3.63 4.34
N PRO A 178 -13.07 -3.59 3.32
CA PRO A 178 -13.96 -4.68 3.01
C PRO A 178 -13.20 -5.85 2.38
N ASP A 179 -13.86 -7.01 2.35
CA ASP A 179 -13.43 -8.15 1.55
C ASP A 179 -13.65 -7.83 0.07
N PHE A 180 -12.56 -7.68 -0.68
CA PHE A 180 -12.59 -7.39 -2.11
C PHE A 180 -12.68 -8.65 -2.98
N THR A 181 -12.80 -9.86 -2.43
CA THR A 181 -13.14 -11.05 -3.25
C THR A 181 -14.47 -10.87 -3.99
N ILE A 182 -15.34 -9.98 -3.50
CA ILE A 182 -16.59 -9.57 -4.14
C ILE A 182 -16.38 -8.98 -5.55
N VAL A 183 -15.19 -8.43 -5.85
CA VAL A 183 -14.90 -7.84 -7.17
C VAL A 183 -14.52 -8.88 -8.23
N LEU A 184 -14.23 -10.13 -7.82
CA LEU A 184 -13.74 -11.18 -8.72
C LEU A 184 -14.73 -11.51 -9.83
N GLY A 185 -16.03 -11.54 -9.53
CA GLY A 185 -17.08 -11.78 -10.54
C GLY A 185 -17.26 -10.62 -11.52
N SER A 186 -16.91 -9.40 -11.11
CA SER A 186 -16.92 -8.23 -11.99
C SER A 186 -15.73 -8.27 -12.95
N LEU A 187 -14.54 -8.62 -12.44
CA LEU A 187 -13.33 -8.82 -13.26
C LEU A 187 -13.48 -9.97 -14.27
N GLU A 188 -14.11 -11.08 -13.88
CA GLU A 188 -14.41 -12.19 -14.79
C GLU A 188 -15.28 -11.73 -15.96
N GLN A 189 -16.39 -11.06 -15.68
CA GLN A 189 -17.28 -10.52 -16.72
C GLN A 189 -16.59 -9.48 -17.59
N ALA A 190 -15.75 -8.62 -17.00
CA ALA A 190 -15.04 -7.61 -17.76
C ALA A 190 -14.02 -8.25 -18.71
N MET A 191 -13.33 -9.31 -18.30
CA MET A 191 -12.41 -10.06 -19.15
C MET A 191 -13.13 -10.86 -20.24
N ASP A 192 -14.25 -11.51 -19.91
CA ASP A 192 -15.05 -12.27 -20.88
C ASP A 192 -15.60 -11.36 -22.00
N ASN A 193 -15.92 -10.12 -21.67
CA ASN A 193 -16.39 -9.10 -22.61
C ASN A 193 -15.26 -8.31 -23.30
N ASP A 194 -14.00 -8.53 -22.91
CA ASP A 194 -12.87 -7.82 -23.49
C ASP A 194 -12.50 -8.41 -24.87
N PRO A 195 -12.33 -7.58 -25.93
CA PRO A 195 -12.02 -8.07 -27.26
C PRO A 195 -10.67 -8.80 -27.40
N PHE A 196 -9.70 -8.51 -26.53
CA PHE A 196 -8.38 -9.08 -26.55
C PHE A 196 -8.28 -10.35 -25.67
N TRP A 197 -8.80 -10.30 -24.44
CA TRP A 197 -8.74 -11.45 -23.52
C TRP A 197 -9.80 -12.50 -23.83
N GLY A 198 -11.06 -12.07 -23.91
CA GLY A 198 -12.21 -12.91 -24.19
C GLY A 198 -12.45 -14.06 -23.19
N PRO A 199 -13.43 -14.91 -23.49
CA PRO A 199 -13.87 -15.97 -22.58
C PRO A 199 -12.81 -17.04 -22.34
N GLY A 200 -12.69 -17.49 -21.09
CA GLY A 200 -11.82 -18.60 -20.67
C GLY A 200 -10.38 -18.20 -20.31
N TYR A 201 -9.96 -16.96 -20.59
CA TYR A 201 -8.67 -16.46 -20.11
C TYR A 201 -8.69 -16.24 -18.58
N TYR A 202 -9.84 -15.83 -18.03
CA TYR A 202 -10.01 -15.62 -16.59
C TYR A 202 -9.62 -16.83 -15.75
N ALA A 203 -10.09 -18.04 -16.10
CA ALA A 203 -9.80 -19.26 -15.33
C ALA A 203 -8.29 -19.56 -15.23
N GLN A 204 -7.56 -19.35 -16.33
CA GLN A 204 -6.11 -19.55 -16.36
C GLN A 204 -5.39 -18.50 -15.51
N THR A 205 -5.78 -17.23 -15.63
CA THR A 205 -5.21 -16.15 -14.84
C THR A 205 -5.53 -16.33 -13.35
N LEU A 206 -6.76 -16.71 -12.99
CA LEU A 206 -7.17 -17.00 -11.62
C LEU A 206 -6.31 -18.12 -10.99
N ALA A 207 -6.02 -19.20 -11.73
CA ALA A 207 -5.16 -20.26 -11.23
C ALA A 207 -3.73 -19.76 -10.94
N ARG A 208 -3.19 -18.88 -11.79
CA ARG A 208 -1.88 -18.25 -11.57
C ARG A 208 -1.92 -17.26 -10.40
N SER A 209 -2.98 -16.46 -10.28
CA SER A 209 -3.20 -15.55 -9.15
C SER A 209 -3.31 -16.28 -7.82
N LYS A 210 -3.98 -17.44 -7.77
CA LYS A 210 -4.03 -18.27 -6.55
C LYS A 210 -2.67 -18.80 -6.13
N ARG A 211 -1.83 -19.21 -7.09
CA ARG A 211 -0.44 -19.62 -6.79
C ARG A 211 0.38 -18.43 -6.28
N LEU A 212 0.25 -17.27 -6.92
CA LEU A 212 0.94 -16.05 -6.47
C LEU A 212 0.47 -15.61 -5.07
N MET A 213 -0.83 -15.65 -4.79
CA MET A 213 -1.40 -15.41 -3.46
C MET A 213 -0.74 -16.30 -2.41
N ALA A 214 -0.64 -17.61 -2.67
CA ALA A 214 0.01 -18.54 -1.75
C ALA A 214 1.50 -18.19 -1.53
N GLY A 215 2.22 -17.83 -2.59
CA GLY A 215 3.60 -17.36 -2.49
C GLY A 215 3.74 -16.05 -1.70
N ILE A 216 2.79 -15.12 -1.84
CA ILE A 216 2.75 -13.88 -1.06
C ILE A 216 2.45 -14.15 0.41
N GLN A 217 1.53 -15.07 0.73
CA GLN A 217 1.27 -15.50 2.11
C GLN A 217 2.50 -16.13 2.75
N GLU A 218 3.22 -16.98 2.00
CA GLU A 218 4.50 -17.56 2.45
C GLU A 218 5.57 -16.47 2.63
N LEU A 219 5.61 -15.46 1.76
CA LEU A 219 6.50 -14.31 1.91
C LEU A 219 6.20 -13.54 3.21
N MET A 220 4.92 -13.29 3.52
CA MET A 220 4.52 -12.65 4.78
C MET A 220 4.95 -13.45 6.00
N SER A 221 4.79 -14.77 5.97
CA SER A 221 5.26 -15.68 7.03
C SER A 221 6.77 -15.55 7.24
N GLN A 222 7.55 -15.61 6.16
CA GLN A 222 9.01 -15.44 6.23
C GLN A 222 9.43 -14.04 6.68
N CYS A 223 8.69 -12.98 6.33
CA CYS A 223 8.91 -11.64 6.84
C CYS A 223 8.79 -11.58 8.38
N GLN A 224 7.78 -12.24 8.96
CA GLN A 224 7.61 -12.29 10.41
C GLN A 224 8.79 -13.00 11.09
N VAL A 225 9.26 -14.11 10.51
CA VAL A 225 10.44 -14.84 11.00
C VAL A 225 11.69 -13.95 10.92
N LEU A 226 11.96 -13.34 9.76
CA LEU A 226 13.10 -12.44 9.57
C LEU A 226 13.07 -11.26 10.55
N GLU A 227 11.90 -10.67 10.77
CA GLU A 227 11.76 -9.56 11.70
C GLU A 227 12.08 -9.97 13.14
N SER A 228 11.66 -11.16 13.56
CA SER A 228 12.00 -11.69 14.88
C SER A 228 13.52 -11.85 15.04
N LEU A 229 14.21 -12.32 14.00
CA LEU A 229 15.66 -12.50 13.98
C LEU A 229 16.38 -11.15 14.04
N VAL A 230 15.98 -10.20 13.17
CA VAL A 230 16.56 -8.84 13.13
C VAL A 230 16.34 -8.09 14.45
N SER A 231 15.18 -8.27 15.09
CA SER A 231 14.86 -7.61 16.36
C SER A 231 15.57 -8.24 17.58
N SER A 232 15.97 -9.50 17.48
CA SER A 232 16.64 -10.26 18.56
C SER A 232 18.17 -10.17 18.54
N ALA A 233 18.76 -9.57 17.51
CA ALA A 233 20.21 -9.42 17.39
C ALA A 233 20.76 -8.56 18.56
N PRO A 234 21.69 -9.07 19.39
CA PRO A 234 22.30 -8.26 20.44
C PRO A 234 23.10 -7.10 19.82
N PRO A 235 23.20 -5.94 20.49
CA PRO A 235 24.08 -4.88 20.04
C PRO A 235 25.50 -5.43 20.03
N SER A 236 26.08 -5.62 18.85
CA SER A 236 27.50 -5.95 18.72
C SER A 236 28.31 -4.91 19.51
N PRO A 237 29.28 -5.33 20.34
CA PRO A 237 30.13 -4.38 21.03
C PRO A 237 30.86 -3.55 19.96
N SER A 238 30.65 -2.23 20.02
CA SER A 238 31.43 -1.27 19.25
C SER A 238 32.90 -1.60 19.39
N ALA A 239 33.59 -1.78 18.25
CA ALA A 239 35.04 -1.83 18.18
C ALA A 239 35.60 -0.45 18.58
N ASN A 240 35.67 -0.21 19.89
CA ASN A 240 36.49 0.85 20.46
C ASN A 240 37.93 0.34 20.52
N GLY A 241 38.80 0.99 19.76
CA GLY A 241 40.23 0.98 20.01
C GLY A 241 41.05 0.78 18.75
N LEU A 242 41.55 1.88 18.18
CA LEU A 242 42.99 2.16 18.10
C LEU A 242 43.14 3.60 17.58
N GLY A 243 43.65 4.48 18.45
CA GLY A 243 43.85 5.89 18.13
C GLY A 243 45.14 6.17 17.37
N ARG A 244 45.18 7.35 16.72
CA ARG A 244 46.31 8.28 16.69
C ARG A 244 45.98 9.45 15.76
N GLY A 245 46.22 10.68 16.23
CA GLY A 245 46.35 11.85 15.35
C GLY A 245 45.76 13.14 15.90
N HIS A 246 46.44 13.78 16.84
CA HIS A 246 46.39 15.24 17.02
C HIS A 246 46.93 15.93 15.76
N ALA A 247 46.24 16.94 15.22
CA ALA A 247 46.87 18.09 14.55
C ALA A 247 45.85 19.18 14.15
N VAL A 248 45.94 20.29 14.89
CA VAL A 248 45.82 21.72 14.52
C VAL A 248 44.68 22.27 13.63
N ASP A 249 43.97 23.18 14.28
CA ASP A 249 43.27 24.38 13.80
C ASP A 249 44.16 25.25 12.88
N MET A 250 43.61 25.74 11.75
CA MET A 250 44.04 26.98 11.08
C MET A 250 43.09 27.42 9.94
N LEU A 251 42.51 28.60 10.17
CA LEU A 251 42.26 29.73 9.25
C LEU A 251 41.27 29.63 8.07
N ARG A 252 40.26 30.48 8.19
CA ARG A 252 39.32 31.03 7.19
C ARG A 252 40.03 31.94 6.18
N PRO A 253 39.48 32.12 4.96
CA PRO A 253 39.05 33.48 4.59
C PRO A 253 37.70 33.56 3.85
N HIS A 254 37.20 34.80 3.82
CA HIS A 254 35.91 35.31 3.37
C HIS A 254 35.60 35.15 1.86
N GLY A 255 34.32 34.98 1.54
CA GLY A 255 33.74 35.26 0.22
C GLY A 255 32.21 35.43 0.32
N ASP A 256 31.74 36.62 -0.05
CA ASP A 256 30.38 37.15 0.05
C ASP A 256 29.47 36.61 -1.07
N THR A 257 28.21 36.22 -0.79
CA THR A 257 27.13 36.14 -1.79
C THR A 257 25.73 36.20 -1.14
N SER A 258 24.97 37.22 -1.55
CA SER A 258 23.50 37.27 -1.69
C SER A 258 22.63 36.60 -0.62
N LYS A 259 22.01 37.43 0.23
CA LYS A 259 20.88 37.05 1.09
C LYS A 259 19.65 36.71 0.25
N GLU A 260 19.51 35.43 -0.07
CA GLU A 260 18.25 34.85 -0.51
C GLU A 260 17.25 34.88 0.65
N MET A 261 16.14 35.60 0.49
CA MET A 261 15.10 35.72 1.50
C MET A 261 14.29 34.42 1.54
N LYS A 262 14.74 33.45 2.35
CA LYS A 262 14.02 32.18 2.57
C LYS A 262 12.67 32.45 3.23
N LEU A 263 11.60 32.37 2.43
CA LEU A 263 10.22 32.42 2.89
C LEU A 263 9.99 31.30 3.91
N LYS A 264 9.97 31.67 5.20
CA LYS A 264 9.65 30.74 6.29
C LYS A 264 8.16 30.43 6.21
N LYS A 265 7.81 29.17 5.92
CA LYS A 265 6.43 28.67 6.00
C LYS A 265 5.83 29.05 7.38
N GLY A 266 4.67 29.70 7.36
CA GLY A 266 3.99 30.19 8.56
C GLY A 266 3.61 29.04 9.51
N ALA A 267 3.39 29.36 10.79
CA ALA A 267 3.02 28.37 11.81
C ALA A 267 1.75 27.56 11.43
N VAL A 268 0.81 28.20 10.73
CA VAL A 268 -0.40 27.56 10.20
C VAL A 268 -0.06 26.54 9.11
N ALA A 269 0.85 26.86 8.19
CA ALA A 269 1.27 25.93 7.14
C ALA A 269 2.02 24.71 7.72
N ARG A 270 2.79 24.89 8.80
CA ARG A 270 3.41 23.77 9.54
C ARG A 270 2.38 22.91 10.24
N ARG A 271 1.35 23.52 10.82
CA ARG A 271 0.23 22.80 11.45
C ARG A 271 -0.60 22.04 10.43
N GLN A 272 -0.84 22.61 9.25
CA GLN A 272 -1.52 21.94 8.14
C GLN A 272 -0.69 20.80 7.56
N ALA A 273 0.62 20.99 7.38
CA ALA A 273 1.51 19.90 6.98
C ALA A 273 1.51 18.77 8.01
N LYS A 274 1.63 19.11 9.30
CA LYS A 274 1.56 18.13 10.38
C LYS A 274 0.23 17.37 10.41
N LEU A 275 -0.90 18.06 10.21
CA LEU A 275 -2.21 17.43 10.15
C LEU A 275 -2.35 16.50 8.93
N LYS A 276 -1.81 16.89 7.76
CA LYS A 276 -1.78 16.02 6.58
C LYS A 276 -0.90 14.78 6.79
N ASP A 277 0.24 14.95 7.45
CA ASP A 277 1.12 13.84 7.83
C ASP A 277 0.44 12.92 8.87
N GLU A 278 -0.26 13.50 9.85
CA GLU A 278 -1.05 12.78 10.85
C GLU A 278 -2.21 11.98 10.22
N GLN A 279 -2.89 12.57 9.22
CA GLN A 279 -3.93 11.89 8.43
C GLN A 279 -3.34 10.77 7.58
N GLY A 280 -2.28 11.02 6.80
CA GLY A 280 -1.63 9.97 6.00
C GLY A 280 -1.14 8.80 6.85
N ALA A 281 -0.58 9.09 8.02
CA ALA A 281 -0.19 8.07 8.99
C ALA A 281 -1.37 7.32 9.61
N MET A 282 -2.56 7.92 9.70
CA MET A 282 -3.77 7.26 10.18
C MET A 282 -4.36 6.34 9.10
N ILE A 283 -4.41 6.78 7.84
CA ILE A 283 -4.88 5.93 6.74
C ILE A 283 -3.92 4.78 6.49
N MET A 284 -2.61 5.02 6.52
CA MET A 284 -1.62 3.94 6.47
C MET A 284 -1.79 2.97 7.65
N ARG A 285 -2.05 3.48 8.87
CA ARG A 285 -2.37 2.63 10.03
C ARG A 285 -3.60 1.77 9.79
N MET A 286 -4.64 2.31 9.17
CA MET A 286 -5.87 1.55 8.87
C MET A 286 -5.67 0.54 7.72
N ALA A 287 -4.91 0.90 6.69
CA ALA A 287 -4.54 -0.01 5.60
C ALA A 287 -3.63 -1.16 6.09
N LEU A 288 -2.83 -0.94 7.13
CA LEU A 288 -2.04 -1.99 7.77
C LEU A 288 -2.84 -2.77 8.84
N GLN A 289 -3.78 -2.12 9.53
CA GLN A 289 -4.65 -2.75 10.53
C GLN A 289 -5.75 -3.62 9.90
N THR A 290 -6.06 -3.41 8.64
CA THR A 290 -6.94 -4.30 7.87
C THR A 290 -6.29 -5.61 7.54
N TRP A 291 -4.97 -5.60 7.51
CA TRP A 291 -4.13 -6.77 7.55
C TRP A 291 -3.86 -7.25 8.98
N SER A 292 -4.39 -6.62 10.04
CA SER A 292 -4.15 -7.11 11.41
C SER A 292 -4.96 -8.37 11.78
N ALA A 293 -5.97 -8.74 10.97
CA ALA A 293 -6.48 -10.11 10.96
C ALA A 293 -5.42 -11.12 10.42
N VAL A 294 -4.37 -10.62 9.77
CA VAL A 294 -3.12 -11.32 9.42
C VAL A 294 -1.93 -10.65 10.15
N HIS A 295 -1.96 -10.72 11.47
CA HIS A 295 -0.82 -10.57 12.40
C HIS A 295 0.23 -9.47 12.10
N LEU A 296 -0.04 -8.25 12.60
CA LEU A 296 0.95 -7.18 12.71
C LEU A 296 2.16 -7.58 13.57
N SER A 297 3.35 -7.20 13.12
CA SER A 297 4.59 -7.53 13.80
C SER A 297 4.76 -6.86 15.17
N GLN A 298 5.67 -7.36 16.00
CA GLN A 298 5.93 -6.79 17.32
C GLN A 298 6.50 -5.36 17.24
N ARG A 299 7.28 -5.04 16.19
CA ARG A 299 7.83 -3.69 15.96
C ARG A 299 6.75 -2.73 15.49
N GLN A 300 5.83 -3.17 14.64
CA GLN A 300 4.67 -2.38 14.22
C GLN A 300 3.73 -2.15 15.42
N ARG A 301 3.45 -3.18 16.22
CA ARG A 301 2.67 -3.05 17.47
C ARG A 301 3.34 -2.10 18.47
N SER A 302 4.66 -2.12 18.60
CA SER A 302 5.38 -1.24 19.53
C SER A 302 5.59 0.18 18.98
N ARG A 303 5.77 0.37 17.67
CA ARG A 303 5.74 1.71 17.02
C ARG A 303 4.35 2.31 17.06
N LEU A 304 3.30 1.52 16.85
CA LEU A 304 1.90 1.90 16.99
C LEU A 304 1.61 2.30 18.45
N LYS A 305 1.98 1.49 19.43
CA LYS A 305 1.87 1.81 20.87
C LYS A 305 2.70 3.05 21.26
N ALA A 306 3.89 3.24 20.70
CA ALA A 306 4.72 4.42 20.96
C ALA A 306 4.14 5.69 20.34
N ALA A 307 3.57 5.62 19.13
CA ALA A 307 2.86 6.72 18.49
C ALA A 307 1.59 7.10 19.27
N ILE A 308 0.81 6.11 19.73
CA ILE A 308 -0.36 6.31 20.60
C ILE A 308 0.03 6.94 21.96
N LYS A 309 1.14 6.49 22.56
CA LYS A 309 1.61 6.97 23.88
C LYS A 309 2.28 8.36 23.83
N GLN A 310 2.88 8.73 22.70
CA GLN A 310 3.37 10.10 22.48
C GLN A 310 2.20 11.08 22.33
N ASP A 311 1.11 10.69 21.70
CA ASP A 311 -0.07 11.54 21.49
C ASP A 311 -0.84 11.80 22.81
N GLY A 312 -0.96 10.77 23.67
CA GLY A 312 -1.53 10.91 25.01
C GLY A 312 -0.70 11.77 25.99
N ARG A 313 0.58 12.04 25.71
CA ARG A 313 1.46 12.88 26.56
C ARG A 313 1.49 14.36 26.17
N VAL A 314 1.06 14.72 24.96
CA VAL A 314 1.03 16.13 24.53
C VAL A 314 -0.14 16.91 25.13
N GLY A 315 -1.13 16.22 25.73
CA GLY A 315 -2.26 16.84 26.44
C GLY A 315 -2.06 17.17 27.93
N ARG A 316 -0.92 16.86 28.55
CA ARG A 316 -0.77 17.02 30.02
C ARG A 316 0.59 17.56 30.47
N LYS A 317 0.90 18.80 30.08
CA LYS A 317 1.78 19.68 30.87
C LYS A 317 1.24 21.12 30.86
N ARG A 318 0.29 21.38 31.75
CA ARG A 318 0.17 22.69 32.40
C ARG A 318 0.97 22.60 33.70
N THR A 319 2.08 23.33 33.76
CA THR A 319 2.63 23.81 35.02
C THR A 319 2.79 25.32 34.85
N CYS A 320 1.83 26.06 35.41
CA CYS A 320 2.06 27.44 35.83
C CYS A 320 3.15 27.42 36.90
N THR A 321 4.18 28.24 36.71
CA THR A 321 4.94 28.81 37.82
C THR A 321 5.40 30.21 37.39
N THR A 322 4.79 31.20 38.07
CA THR A 322 5.19 32.58 38.36
C THR A 322 5.79 33.43 37.24
#